data_AF-A0A1I5M811-F1
#
_entry.id   AF-A0A1I5M811-F1
#
_cell.length_a   1.000
_cell.length_b   1.000
_cell.length_c   1.000
_cell.angle_alpha   90.00
_cell.angle_beta   90.00
_cell.angle_gamma   90.00
#
_symmetry.space_group_name_H-M   'P 1'
#
loop_
_entity.id
_entity.type
_entity.pdbx_description
1 polymer ?
#
loop_
_entity_poly.entity_id
_entity_poly.type
_entity_poly.pdbx_seq_one_letter_code
_entity_poly.pdbx_strand_id
1 'polypeptide(L)'
;MKHAINTLLGTIAILAASTAHALDANSPDIVNNPVDESLMNLADTVLPEARAVNTEFLNTDYSPYLSMNQEGNVYVSFLDEGAGYRNSLGYFTFDDNTFSGLSKSSIDTDSSGVVSLAELGAVEGVDYGFLYSNLSKSGSGGSLNVGDTVQVTDSTIAAGKNVSFFLSQNAYTNGDTVSDGVLTGADQTFYGLDFLNPEADLTYELDSASPSSRHVAMLFADSNEEQVIMGFEDLNRVNPSSNDWGIRSDEDFNDAIFMVYSDPADAFGGSNIATAPMPPMAQSLVGLMMFAGLIVMARRKSAPSNEPMLAA
;
A
#
# COMPACT_ATOMS: atom_id res chain seq x y z
N MET A 1 -6.47 27.64 67.93
CA MET A 1 -5.89 27.98 66.61
C MET A 1 -5.81 26.69 65.82
N LYS A 2 -6.30 26.70 64.59
CA LYS A 2 -6.61 25.53 63.77
C LYS A 2 -5.32 24.87 63.27
N HIS A 3 -5.25 23.55 63.35
CA HIS A 3 -4.23 22.71 62.74
C HIS A 3 -4.39 22.72 61.21
N ALA A 4 -3.28 22.85 60.48
CA ALA A 4 -3.20 22.54 59.05
C ALA A 4 -1.91 21.74 58.83
N ILE A 5 -2.06 20.43 58.62
CA ILE A 5 -1.03 19.53 58.12
C ILE A 5 -1.22 19.52 56.61
N ASN A 6 -0.28 20.10 55.86
CA ASN A 6 -0.27 19.98 54.40
C ASN A 6 0.27 18.61 54.03
N THR A 7 -0.62 17.71 53.60
CA THR A 7 -0.25 16.44 52.97
C THR A 7 -0.12 16.69 51.47
N LEU A 8 1.11 16.67 50.96
CA LEU A 8 1.41 16.73 49.54
C LEU A 8 1.11 15.35 48.94
N LEU A 9 -0.04 15.18 48.28
CA LEU A 9 -0.30 13.99 47.46
C LEU A 9 0.56 14.10 46.20
N GLY A 10 1.65 13.33 46.16
CA GLY A 10 2.38 13.08 44.92
C GLY A 10 1.57 12.11 44.07
N THR A 11 1.05 12.59 42.94
CA THR A 11 0.52 11.75 41.87
C THR A 11 1.71 11.03 41.23
N ILE A 12 1.87 9.75 41.56
CA ILE A 12 2.73 8.85 40.80
C ILE A 12 1.96 8.53 39.51
N ALA A 13 2.35 9.16 38.41
CA ALA A 13 1.98 8.70 37.08
C ALA A 13 2.69 7.35 36.86
N ILE A 14 1.95 6.26 37.00
CA ILE A 14 2.40 4.95 36.55
C ILE A 14 2.30 5.02 35.02
N LEU A 15 3.43 5.25 34.34
CA LEU A 15 3.53 4.86 32.93
C LEU A 15 3.39 3.33 32.93
N ALA A 16 2.21 2.84 32.57
CA ALA A 16 2.09 1.48 32.11
C ALA A 16 2.83 1.44 30.76
N ALA A 17 4.05 0.93 30.75
CA ALA A 17 4.61 0.40 29.53
C ALA A 17 3.71 -0.79 29.17
N SER A 18 2.79 -0.60 28.21
CA SER A 18 2.22 -1.73 27.50
C SER A 18 3.41 -2.43 26.86
N THR A 19 3.77 -3.60 27.38
CA THR A 19 4.57 -4.51 26.57
C THR A 19 3.66 -4.87 25.40
N ALA A 20 3.88 -4.25 24.24
CA ALA A 20 3.30 -4.75 23.01
C ALA A 20 3.67 -6.25 22.95
N HIS A 21 2.67 -7.10 22.89
CA HIS A 21 2.92 -8.52 22.74
C HIS A 21 3.37 -8.76 21.30
N ALA A 22 4.24 -9.74 21.07
CA ALA A 22 4.66 -10.10 19.73
C ALA A 22 3.62 -11.01 19.08
N LEU A 23 3.31 -10.76 17.80
CA LEU A 23 2.53 -11.62 16.94
C LEU A 23 3.44 -12.34 15.96
N ASP A 24 3.20 -13.63 15.74
CA ASP A 24 3.87 -14.37 14.67
C ASP A 24 3.45 -13.78 13.32
N ALA A 25 4.43 -13.27 12.56
CA ALA A 25 4.18 -12.71 11.24
C ALA A 25 3.83 -13.81 10.23
N ASN A 26 4.39 -15.01 10.43
CA ASN A 26 4.33 -16.13 9.49
C ASN A 26 4.83 -15.70 8.10
N SER A 27 5.97 -15.00 8.07
CA SER A 27 6.56 -14.53 6.82
C SER A 27 6.92 -15.75 5.95
N PRO A 28 6.71 -15.69 4.62
CA PRO A 28 7.09 -16.78 3.73
C PRO A 28 8.59 -17.06 3.74
N ASP A 29 8.96 -18.25 3.25
CA ASP A 29 10.37 -18.60 3.06
C ASP A 29 11.02 -17.66 2.04
N ILE A 30 12.19 -17.12 2.41
CA ILE A 30 12.97 -16.23 1.55
C ILE A 30 13.89 -17.05 0.65
N VAL A 31 13.83 -16.76 -0.66
CA VAL A 31 14.77 -17.27 -1.66
C VAL A 31 15.47 -16.11 -2.33
N ASN A 32 16.81 -16.08 -2.30
CA ASN A 32 17.56 -15.03 -2.98
C ASN A 32 17.61 -15.30 -4.51
N ASN A 33 17.02 -14.39 -5.27
CA ASN A 33 17.01 -14.38 -6.73
C ASN A 33 17.85 -13.22 -7.25
N PRO A 34 18.76 -13.42 -8.21
CA PRO A 34 19.53 -12.32 -8.79
C PRO A 34 18.62 -11.25 -9.40
N VAL A 35 18.97 -9.99 -9.16
CA VAL A 35 18.30 -8.82 -9.75
C VAL A 35 19.22 -8.21 -10.81
N ASP A 36 18.66 -7.86 -11.96
CA ASP A 36 19.41 -7.24 -13.05
C ASP A 36 19.92 -5.85 -12.66
N GLU A 37 21.18 -5.56 -13.00
CA GLU A 37 21.85 -4.29 -12.68
C GLU A 37 21.11 -3.09 -13.30
N SER A 38 20.45 -3.26 -14.46
CA SER A 38 19.63 -2.22 -15.07
C SER A 38 18.40 -1.86 -14.24
N LEU A 39 17.79 -2.85 -13.57
CA LEU A 39 16.66 -2.62 -12.67
C LEU A 39 17.12 -1.87 -11.43
N MET A 40 18.26 -2.26 -10.85
CA MET A 40 18.86 -1.55 -9.70
C MET A 40 19.15 -0.08 -10.05
N ASN A 41 19.79 0.17 -11.20
CA ASN A 41 20.06 1.53 -11.67
C ASN A 41 18.76 2.33 -11.90
N LEU A 42 17.69 1.68 -12.37
CA LEU A 42 16.39 2.32 -12.55
C LEU A 42 15.79 2.69 -11.19
N ALA A 43 15.81 1.78 -10.21
CA ALA A 43 15.35 2.02 -8.85
C ALA A 43 16.09 3.23 -8.22
N ASP A 44 17.42 3.24 -8.26
CA ASP A 44 18.25 4.34 -7.75
C ASP A 44 17.95 5.69 -8.43
N THR A 45 17.54 5.65 -9.71
CA THR A 45 17.22 6.85 -10.49
C THR A 45 15.84 7.40 -10.15
N VAL A 46 14.86 6.52 -9.92
CA VAL A 46 13.46 6.90 -9.71
C VAL A 46 13.10 7.13 -8.24
N LEU A 47 13.82 6.48 -7.32
CA LEU A 47 13.65 6.56 -5.87
C LEU A 47 14.98 6.94 -5.17
N PRO A 48 15.49 8.16 -5.40
CA PRO A 48 16.81 8.57 -4.91
C PRO A 48 16.79 8.93 -3.41
N GLU A 49 17.75 8.41 -2.66
CA GLU A 49 17.97 8.77 -1.25
C GLU A 49 18.14 10.29 -1.02
N ALA A 50 17.49 10.79 0.03
CA ALA A 50 17.59 12.16 0.54
C ALA A 50 17.15 13.24 -0.47
N ARG A 51 16.35 12.85 -1.46
CA ARG A 51 15.74 13.77 -2.42
C ARG A 51 14.31 13.36 -2.66
N ALA A 52 13.40 14.31 -2.42
CA ALA A 52 12.00 14.13 -2.73
C ALA A 52 11.80 13.50 -4.12
N VAL A 53 10.97 12.46 -4.13
CA VAL A 53 10.68 11.66 -5.31
C VAL A 53 10.04 12.55 -6.39
N ASN A 54 10.18 12.16 -7.65
CA ASN A 54 9.45 12.87 -8.71
C ASN A 54 7.94 12.72 -8.48
N THR A 55 7.25 13.85 -8.30
CA THR A 55 5.81 13.88 -7.97
C THR A 55 4.92 13.18 -8.99
N GLU A 56 5.39 12.99 -10.22
CA GLU A 56 4.65 12.23 -11.23
C GLU A 56 4.49 10.74 -10.87
N PHE A 57 5.41 10.17 -10.06
CA PHE A 57 5.25 8.82 -9.50
C PHE A 57 4.17 8.73 -8.43
N LEU A 58 3.77 9.89 -7.88
CA LEU A 58 2.72 10.04 -6.87
C LEU A 58 1.42 10.55 -7.49
N ASN A 59 1.30 10.53 -8.83
CA ASN A 59 0.11 10.99 -9.51
C ASN A 59 -1.10 10.14 -9.08
N THR A 60 -2.08 10.81 -8.47
CA THR A 60 -3.29 10.18 -7.92
C THR A 60 -4.23 9.64 -8.98
N ASP A 61 -4.01 9.96 -10.26
CA ASP A 61 -4.71 9.31 -11.38
C ASP A 61 -4.26 7.85 -11.60
N TYR A 62 -3.11 7.45 -11.05
CA TYR A 62 -2.65 6.05 -11.04
C TYR A 62 -3.20 5.29 -9.85
N SER A 63 -3.56 4.03 -10.10
CA SER A 63 -4.03 3.08 -9.10
C SER A 63 -2.89 2.68 -8.16
N PRO A 64 -3.04 2.78 -6.84
CA PRO A 64 -2.00 2.35 -5.90
C PRO A 64 -2.06 0.84 -5.57
N TYR A 65 -2.44 0.05 -6.56
CA TYR A 65 -2.53 -1.40 -6.53
C TYR A 65 -2.29 -1.97 -7.92
N LEU A 66 -1.99 -3.26 -8.00
CA LEU A 66 -1.81 -4.01 -9.23
C LEU A 66 -3.04 -4.87 -9.49
N SER A 67 -3.57 -4.83 -10.72
CA SER A 67 -4.74 -5.63 -11.11
C SER A 67 -4.29 -6.90 -11.82
N MET A 68 -4.80 -8.05 -11.37
CA MET A 68 -4.55 -9.34 -12.00
C MET A 68 -5.42 -9.48 -13.25
N ASN A 69 -4.84 -9.37 -14.44
CA ASN A 69 -5.55 -9.56 -15.70
C ASN A 69 -5.78 -11.06 -16.03
N GLN A 70 -5.03 -11.94 -15.38
CA GLN A 70 -5.09 -13.39 -15.46
C GLN A 70 -4.64 -14.00 -14.13
N GLU A 71 -4.92 -15.28 -13.93
CA GLU A 71 -4.49 -15.99 -12.72
C GLU A 71 -2.96 -16.19 -12.73
N GLY A 72 -2.30 -15.97 -11.59
CA GLY A 72 -0.85 -16.15 -11.49
C GLY A 72 -0.30 -16.14 -10.07
N ASN A 73 0.94 -16.61 -9.92
CA ASN A 73 1.71 -16.42 -8.70
C ASN A 73 2.30 -15.00 -8.68
N VAL A 74 2.42 -14.39 -7.51
CA VAL A 74 3.03 -13.08 -7.32
C VAL A 74 4.22 -13.19 -6.39
N TYR A 75 5.28 -12.46 -6.70
CA TYR A 75 6.54 -12.45 -5.98
C TYR A 75 6.97 -11.02 -5.66
N VAL A 76 7.66 -10.86 -4.53
CA VAL A 76 8.24 -9.59 -4.08
C VAL A 76 9.70 -9.79 -3.73
N SER A 77 10.60 -9.12 -4.45
CA SER A 77 12.04 -9.10 -4.19
C SER A 77 12.45 -7.80 -3.53
N PHE A 78 13.19 -7.89 -2.44
CA PHE A 78 13.84 -6.75 -1.79
C PHE A 78 14.90 -6.13 -2.70
N LEU A 79 14.90 -4.80 -2.85
CA LEU A 79 15.89 -4.05 -3.62
C LEU A 79 16.77 -3.18 -2.71
N ASP A 80 16.18 -2.33 -1.87
CA ASP A 80 16.92 -1.52 -0.89
C ASP A 80 16.00 -0.99 0.23
N GLU A 81 16.62 -0.35 1.24
CA GLU A 81 15.98 0.32 2.37
C GLU A 81 16.75 1.61 2.69
N GLY A 82 16.05 2.76 2.67
CA GLY A 82 16.51 4.08 3.14
C GLY A 82 16.08 4.43 4.57
N ALA A 83 15.30 3.57 5.23
CA ALA A 83 14.69 3.85 6.53
C ALA A 83 15.63 3.69 7.74
N GLY A 84 15.31 4.43 8.81
CA GLY A 84 15.85 4.19 10.15
C GLY A 84 14.99 3.24 11.00
N TYR A 85 13.76 2.96 10.57
CA TYR A 85 12.81 2.11 11.28
C TYR A 85 12.93 0.65 10.87
N ARG A 86 12.60 -0.24 11.81
CA ARG A 86 12.51 -1.67 11.51
C ARG A 86 11.08 -2.02 11.11
N ASN A 87 10.76 -1.63 9.89
CA ASN A 87 9.41 -1.80 9.34
C ASN A 87 9.10 -3.26 9.05
N SER A 88 7.80 -3.57 8.96
CA SER A 88 7.30 -4.86 8.51
C SER A 88 6.42 -4.65 7.27
N LEU A 89 6.66 -5.43 6.22
CA LEU A 89 5.88 -5.36 4.97
C LEU A 89 4.87 -6.49 4.95
N GLY A 90 3.67 -6.18 4.46
CA GLY A 90 2.71 -7.18 4.05
C GLY A 90 1.97 -6.82 2.78
N TYR A 91 1.10 -7.72 2.38
CA TYR A 91 0.21 -7.57 1.23
C TYR A 91 -1.23 -7.66 1.68
N PHE A 92 -2.12 -7.20 0.83
CA PHE A 92 -3.51 -7.59 0.87
C PHE A 92 -4.09 -7.68 -0.54
N THR A 93 -5.08 -8.55 -0.71
CA THR A 93 -5.81 -8.73 -1.95
C THR A 93 -7.28 -8.39 -1.75
N PHE A 94 -7.94 -7.92 -2.81
CA PHE A 94 -9.34 -7.53 -2.80
C PHE A 94 -9.94 -7.60 -4.22
N ASP A 95 -11.26 -7.59 -4.33
CA ASP A 95 -11.98 -7.46 -5.61
C ASP A 95 -12.34 -6.00 -5.90
N ASP A 96 -12.64 -5.66 -7.16
CA ASP A 96 -13.01 -4.29 -7.57
C ASP A 96 -14.17 -3.68 -6.77
N ASN A 97 -15.07 -4.51 -6.22
CA ASN A 97 -16.23 -4.08 -5.45
C ASN A 97 -16.08 -4.25 -3.94
N THR A 98 -14.94 -4.75 -3.43
CA THR A 98 -14.72 -5.01 -2.00
C THR A 98 -14.97 -3.77 -1.14
N PHE A 99 -14.48 -2.60 -1.58
CA PHE A 99 -14.64 -1.34 -0.85
C PHE A 99 -15.82 -0.48 -1.33
N SER A 100 -16.71 -1.04 -2.17
CA SER A 100 -17.80 -0.26 -2.76
C SER A 100 -18.78 0.24 -1.68
N GLY A 101 -18.92 1.57 -1.59
CA GLY A 101 -19.78 2.22 -0.59
C GLY A 101 -19.20 2.23 0.83
N LEU A 102 -17.93 1.88 1.00
CA LEU A 102 -17.21 2.03 2.26
C LEU A 102 -16.36 3.30 2.22
N SER A 103 -16.58 4.18 3.19
CA SER A 103 -15.65 5.25 3.52
C SER A 103 -14.59 4.76 4.51
N LYS A 104 -13.50 5.52 4.69
CA LYS A 104 -12.53 5.28 5.75
C LYS A 104 -13.21 5.14 7.12
N SER A 105 -14.15 6.02 7.46
CA SER A 105 -14.93 5.93 8.71
C SER A 105 -15.80 4.68 8.85
N SER A 106 -16.09 3.98 7.75
CA SER A 106 -16.80 2.70 7.80
C SER A 106 -15.86 1.55 8.20
N ILE A 107 -14.55 1.71 7.98
CA ILE A 107 -13.50 0.72 8.25
C ILE A 107 -12.78 1.03 9.58
N ASP A 108 -12.44 2.29 9.84
CA ASP A 108 -11.90 2.83 11.09
C ASP A 108 -13.03 2.87 12.15
N THR A 109 -13.28 1.72 12.76
CA THR A 109 -14.42 1.47 13.65
C THR A 109 -14.24 2.07 15.04
N ASP A 110 -12.99 2.35 15.43
CA ASP A 110 -12.68 3.01 16.70
C ASP A 110 -12.50 4.54 16.56
N SER A 111 -12.51 5.06 15.33
CA SER A 111 -12.36 6.47 15.00
C SER A 111 -11.02 7.06 15.47
N SER A 112 -9.97 6.25 15.51
CA SER A 112 -8.61 6.66 15.85
C SER A 112 -7.96 7.49 14.75
N GLY A 113 -8.44 7.37 13.51
CA GLY A 113 -7.82 7.90 12.30
C GLY A 113 -6.80 6.97 11.65
N VAL A 114 -6.48 5.84 12.30
CA VAL A 114 -5.56 4.81 11.81
C VAL A 114 -6.34 3.54 11.56
N VAL A 115 -6.37 3.06 10.31
CA VAL A 115 -6.96 1.75 10.00
C VAL A 115 -5.98 0.67 10.45
N SER A 116 -6.37 -0.14 11.42
CA SER A 116 -5.57 -1.28 11.89
C SER A 116 -5.67 -2.49 10.95
N LEU A 117 -4.73 -3.45 11.07
CA LEU A 117 -4.82 -4.69 10.30
C LEU A 117 -6.02 -5.56 10.69
N ALA A 118 -6.51 -5.45 11.94
CA ALA A 118 -7.73 -6.13 12.35
C ALA A 118 -8.97 -5.54 11.68
N GLU A 119 -9.01 -4.22 11.48
CA GLU A 119 -10.09 -3.54 10.77
C GLU A 119 -10.05 -3.80 9.27
N LEU A 120 -8.87 -3.75 8.65
CA LEU A 120 -8.69 -4.15 7.25
C LEU A 120 -9.15 -5.61 7.05
N GLY A 121 -8.71 -6.51 7.92
CA GLY A 121 -9.08 -7.93 7.89
C GLY A 121 -10.54 -8.23 8.20
N ALA A 122 -11.29 -7.26 8.73
CA ALA A 122 -12.73 -7.38 8.96
C ALA A 122 -13.58 -7.04 7.72
N VAL A 123 -12.98 -6.46 6.68
CA VAL A 123 -13.66 -6.16 5.41
C VAL A 123 -13.85 -7.44 4.61
N GLU A 124 -15.09 -7.75 4.22
CA GLU A 124 -15.41 -8.94 3.45
C GLU A 124 -14.70 -8.94 2.08
N GLY A 125 -14.00 -10.02 1.77
CA GLY A 125 -13.28 -10.17 0.51
C GLY A 125 -11.85 -9.60 0.52
N VAL A 126 -11.36 -9.14 1.68
CA VAL A 126 -9.94 -8.84 1.90
C VAL A 126 -9.23 -10.06 2.49
N ASP A 127 -8.12 -10.45 1.85
CA ASP A 127 -7.15 -11.39 2.40
C ASP A 127 -5.81 -10.67 2.57
N TYR A 128 -5.13 -10.81 3.71
CA TYR A 128 -3.86 -10.13 3.99
C TYR A 128 -2.85 -11.03 4.69
N GLY A 129 -1.57 -10.68 4.60
CA GLY A 129 -0.49 -11.38 5.30
C GLY A 129 0.82 -10.61 5.28
N PHE A 130 1.74 -10.98 6.16
CA PHE A 130 3.09 -10.42 6.15
C PHE A 130 3.96 -11.09 5.09
N LEU A 131 4.85 -10.31 4.49
CA LEU A 131 5.88 -10.75 3.55
C LEU A 131 7.25 -10.76 4.21
N TYR A 132 7.52 -9.71 5.00
CA TYR A 132 8.75 -9.56 5.76
C TYR A 132 8.41 -8.98 7.13
N SER A 133 8.67 -9.74 8.20
CA SER A 133 8.56 -9.23 9.56
C SER A 133 9.60 -8.15 9.89
N ASN A 134 10.75 -8.16 9.21
CA ASN A 134 11.78 -7.13 9.30
C ASN A 134 12.29 -6.77 7.90
N LEU A 135 12.03 -5.53 7.47
CA LEU A 135 12.46 -4.99 6.20
C LEU A 135 13.89 -4.45 6.17
N SER A 136 14.58 -4.41 7.32
CA SER A 136 15.88 -3.78 7.35
C SER A 136 16.94 -4.59 6.61
N LYS A 137 17.75 -3.89 5.81
CA LYS A 137 18.85 -4.50 5.07
C LYS A 137 19.97 -4.97 5.99
N SER A 138 20.75 -5.91 5.47
CA SER A 138 21.93 -6.42 6.15
C SER A 138 22.88 -5.28 6.52
N GLY A 139 23.13 -5.11 7.82
CA GLY A 139 23.95 -4.02 8.36
C GLY A 139 23.19 -2.80 8.90
N SER A 140 21.88 -2.70 8.64
CA SER A 140 21.02 -1.60 9.10
C SER A 140 20.03 -1.98 10.21
N GLY A 141 19.97 -3.26 10.61
CA GLY A 141 19.06 -3.72 11.66
C GLY A 141 18.33 -5.02 11.34
N GLY A 142 18.45 -5.50 10.11
CA GLY A 142 17.91 -6.78 9.66
C GLY A 142 18.94 -7.57 8.86
N SER A 143 18.45 -8.45 7.99
CA SER A 143 19.25 -9.43 7.25
C SER A 143 18.96 -9.48 5.77
N LEU A 144 18.09 -8.60 5.25
CA LEU A 144 17.71 -8.62 3.84
C LEU A 144 18.87 -8.20 2.95
N ASN A 145 19.02 -8.92 1.84
CA ASN A 145 19.96 -8.65 0.76
C ASN A 145 19.18 -8.44 -0.53
N VAL A 146 19.74 -7.67 -1.47
CA VAL A 146 19.14 -7.48 -2.80
C VAL A 146 18.77 -8.84 -3.41
N GLY A 147 17.53 -8.95 -3.86
CA GLY A 147 17.00 -10.16 -4.48
C GLY A 147 16.40 -11.18 -3.50
N ASP A 148 16.48 -10.96 -2.19
CA ASP A 148 15.71 -11.75 -1.22
C ASP A 148 14.23 -11.66 -1.59
N THR A 149 13.65 -12.78 -1.99
CA THR A 149 12.34 -12.86 -2.64
C THR A 149 11.41 -13.77 -1.85
N VAL A 150 10.15 -13.35 -1.72
CA VAL A 150 9.05 -14.15 -1.18
C VAL A 150 7.93 -14.28 -2.19
N GLN A 151 7.17 -15.37 -2.10
CA GLN A 151 5.89 -15.51 -2.79
C GLN A 151 4.78 -14.88 -1.94
N VAL A 152 3.89 -14.11 -2.56
CA VAL A 152 2.88 -13.31 -1.85
C VAL A 152 1.83 -14.17 -1.17
N THR A 153 1.38 -15.25 -1.81
CA THR A 153 0.46 -16.22 -1.20
C THR A 153 0.91 -17.65 -1.52
N ASP A 154 0.48 -18.63 -0.72
CA ASP A 154 0.77 -20.06 -0.95
C ASP A 154 0.11 -20.62 -2.22
N SER A 155 -0.76 -19.85 -2.89
CA SER A 155 -1.48 -20.23 -4.10
C SER A 155 -1.43 -19.16 -5.19
N THR A 156 -1.97 -19.47 -6.36
CA THR A 156 -2.22 -18.47 -7.41
C THR A 156 -3.31 -17.50 -6.98
N ILE A 157 -3.16 -16.24 -7.39
CA ILE A 157 -4.17 -15.19 -7.23
C ILE A 157 -5.01 -15.17 -8.51
N ALA A 158 -6.33 -15.21 -8.37
CA ALA A 158 -7.25 -15.27 -9.50
C ALA A 158 -7.28 -13.96 -10.32
N ALA A 159 -7.61 -14.08 -11.61
CA ALA A 159 -7.90 -12.92 -12.46
C ALA A 159 -9.06 -12.08 -11.88
N GLY A 160 -8.97 -10.76 -12.00
CA GLY A 160 -9.94 -9.81 -11.45
C GLY A 160 -9.72 -9.45 -9.98
N LYS A 161 -8.74 -10.05 -9.31
CA LYS A 161 -8.25 -9.61 -8.00
C LYS A 161 -7.28 -8.43 -8.17
N ASN A 162 -7.21 -7.61 -7.14
CA ASN A 162 -6.22 -6.56 -6.98
C ASN A 162 -5.25 -6.92 -5.86
N VAL A 163 -3.98 -6.55 -6.02
CA VAL A 163 -2.91 -6.74 -5.03
C VAL A 163 -2.38 -5.37 -4.63
N SER A 164 -2.40 -5.08 -3.34
CA SER A 164 -1.75 -3.89 -2.77
C SER A 164 -0.96 -4.30 -1.53
N PHE A 165 -0.23 -3.35 -0.96
CA PHE A 165 0.75 -3.60 0.09
C PHE A 165 0.52 -2.68 1.27
N PHE A 166 0.98 -3.12 2.44
CA PHE A 166 1.02 -2.30 3.62
C PHE A 166 2.41 -2.37 4.27
N LEU A 167 2.78 -1.30 4.95
CA LEU A 167 3.99 -1.18 5.74
C LEU A 167 3.59 -0.76 7.16
N SER A 168 3.87 -1.62 8.13
CA SER A 168 3.70 -1.30 9.55
C SER A 168 4.98 -0.69 10.09
N GLN A 169 4.87 0.57 10.51
CA GLN A 169 5.97 1.43 10.94
C GLN A 169 6.64 0.87 12.19
N ASN A 170 7.95 0.64 12.14
CA ASN A 170 8.76 0.19 13.28
C ASN A 170 8.19 -1.04 14.04
N ALA A 171 7.44 -1.89 13.32
CA ALA A 171 6.66 -2.95 13.93
C ALA A 171 7.47 -4.22 14.24
N TYR A 172 8.68 -4.37 13.70
CA TYR A 172 9.51 -5.54 13.99
C TYR A 172 9.88 -5.63 15.47
N THR A 173 9.72 -6.81 16.06
CA THR A 173 10.13 -7.06 17.45
C THR A 173 11.35 -7.98 17.53
N ASN A 174 11.20 -9.27 17.23
CA ASN A 174 12.31 -10.23 17.22
C ASN A 174 11.99 -11.52 16.43
N GLY A 175 12.96 -12.10 15.72
CA GLY A 175 12.74 -13.35 14.97
C GLY A 175 11.77 -13.12 13.82
N ASP A 176 10.74 -13.95 13.69
CA ASP A 176 9.66 -13.74 12.70
C ASP A 176 8.38 -13.20 13.36
N THR A 177 8.52 -12.08 14.08
CA THR A 177 7.40 -11.50 14.82
C THR A 177 7.33 -9.98 14.70
N VAL A 178 6.10 -9.48 14.74
CA VAL A 178 5.75 -8.06 14.71
C VAL A 178 5.03 -7.67 16.00
N SER A 179 4.95 -6.37 16.31
CA SER A 179 4.19 -5.84 17.42
C SER A 179 2.69 -6.11 17.23
N ASP A 180 1.97 -6.42 18.32
CA ASP A 180 0.52 -6.59 18.31
C ASP A 180 -0.25 -5.27 18.18
N GLY A 181 0.44 -4.13 18.30
CA GLY A 181 -0.12 -2.81 18.04
C GLY A 181 -0.65 -2.66 16.62
N VAL A 182 -0.12 -3.41 15.65
CA VAL A 182 -0.64 -3.45 14.25
C VAL A 182 -2.10 -3.91 14.16
N LEU A 183 -2.57 -4.73 15.10
CA LEU A 183 -3.97 -5.18 15.16
C LEU A 183 -4.90 -4.16 15.85
N THR A 184 -4.35 -3.16 16.53
CA THR A 184 -5.13 -2.20 17.30
C THR A 184 -4.97 -0.76 16.82
N GLY A 185 -4.11 -0.52 15.81
CA GLY A 185 -3.77 0.82 15.34
C GLY A 185 -2.82 1.58 16.28
N ALA A 186 -2.29 0.91 17.31
CA ALA A 186 -1.27 1.49 18.19
C ALA A 186 0.08 1.68 17.47
N ASP A 187 0.37 0.82 16.50
CA ASP A 187 1.46 1.01 15.54
C ASP A 187 0.86 1.54 14.23
N GLN A 188 1.44 2.62 13.71
CA GLN A 188 0.98 3.17 12.42
C GLN A 188 1.22 2.15 11.30
N THR A 189 0.21 1.97 10.46
CA THR A 189 0.33 1.19 9.23
C THR A 189 -0.06 2.07 8.06
N PHE A 190 0.80 2.07 7.04
CA PHE A 190 0.61 2.76 5.78
C PHE A 190 0.27 1.75 4.70
N TYR A 191 -0.73 2.05 3.88
CA TYR A 191 -1.28 1.21 2.84
C TYR A 191 -0.97 1.81 1.48
N GLY A 192 -0.93 0.98 0.44
CA GLY A 192 -0.97 1.47 -0.93
C GLY A 192 -2.25 2.29 -1.17
N LEU A 193 -3.41 1.78 -0.74
CA LEU A 193 -4.68 2.48 -0.92
C LEU A 193 -4.76 3.79 -0.14
N ASP A 194 -4.75 4.90 -0.87
CA ASP A 194 -4.69 6.27 -0.34
C ASP A 194 -5.72 6.57 0.75
N PHE A 195 -6.95 6.10 0.59
CA PHE A 195 -8.05 6.38 1.52
C PHE A 195 -7.94 5.66 2.87
N LEU A 196 -7.09 4.64 2.98
CA LEU A 196 -6.85 3.93 4.25
C LEU A 196 -5.81 4.64 5.12
N ASN A 197 -4.98 5.51 4.53
CA ASN A 197 -3.84 6.10 5.22
C ASN A 197 -4.24 7.16 6.25
N PRO A 198 -3.45 7.35 7.33
CA PRO A 198 -3.80 8.27 8.44
C PRO A 198 -4.14 9.71 8.01
N GLU A 199 -3.53 10.20 6.93
CA GLU A 199 -3.71 11.53 6.34
C GLU A 199 -5.03 11.70 5.59
N ALA A 200 -5.67 10.59 5.18
CA ALA A 200 -6.92 10.63 4.47
C ALA A 200 -8.08 11.09 5.38
N ASP A 201 -8.98 11.89 4.80
CA ASP A 201 -10.21 12.29 5.48
C ASP A 201 -11.07 11.05 5.76
N LEU A 202 -11.78 11.06 6.89
CA LEU A 202 -12.67 9.97 7.29
C LEU A 202 -13.80 9.72 6.27
N THR A 203 -14.15 10.69 5.42
CA THR A 203 -15.15 10.52 4.37
C THR A 203 -14.62 9.92 3.06
N TYR A 204 -13.30 9.72 2.94
CA TYR A 204 -12.69 9.21 1.71
C TYR A 204 -13.13 7.77 1.44
N GLU A 205 -13.42 7.48 0.18
CA GLU A 205 -13.72 6.14 -0.35
C GLU A 205 -12.55 5.67 -1.23
N LEU A 206 -12.61 4.45 -1.79
CA LEU A 206 -11.52 3.85 -2.59
C LEU A 206 -10.91 4.79 -3.65
N ASP A 207 -11.75 5.51 -4.39
CA ASP A 207 -11.32 6.41 -5.48
C ASP A 207 -10.96 7.83 -4.99
N SER A 208 -11.04 8.08 -3.67
CA SER A 208 -10.63 9.34 -3.07
C SER A 208 -9.13 9.32 -2.78
N ALA A 209 -8.42 10.33 -3.28
CA ALA A 209 -6.98 10.43 -3.10
C ALA A 209 -6.56 11.86 -2.73
N SER A 210 -5.52 11.94 -1.91
CA SER A 210 -4.77 13.17 -1.67
C SER A 210 -3.30 12.88 -1.97
N PRO A 211 -2.56 13.81 -2.62
CA PRO A 211 -1.13 13.62 -2.84
C PRO A 211 -0.33 13.35 -1.57
N SER A 212 -0.83 13.74 -0.39
CA SER A 212 -0.20 13.51 0.92
C SER A 212 -0.60 12.19 1.59
N SER A 213 -1.65 11.51 1.12
CA SER A 213 -2.06 10.20 1.64
C SER A 213 -1.56 9.04 0.79
N ARG A 214 -0.81 9.31 -0.29
CA ARG A 214 -0.11 8.30 -1.09
C ARG A 214 1.18 7.88 -0.38
N HIS A 215 1.34 6.60 -0.09
CA HIS A 215 2.57 6.05 0.52
C HIS A 215 3.35 5.12 -0.41
N VAL A 216 2.89 4.95 -1.65
CA VAL A 216 3.57 4.12 -2.66
C VAL A 216 3.89 4.90 -3.92
N ALA A 217 5.11 4.72 -4.41
CA ALA A 217 5.50 5.06 -5.78
C ALA A 217 5.63 3.75 -6.56
N MET A 218 4.91 3.61 -7.68
CA MET A 218 4.91 2.38 -8.49
C MET A 218 5.15 2.66 -9.97
N LEU A 219 5.91 1.77 -10.58
CA LEU A 219 6.41 1.93 -11.93
C LEU A 219 6.63 0.57 -12.59
N PHE A 220 6.03 0.32 -13.75
CA PHE A 220 6.53 -0.74 -14.63
C PHE A 220 7.96 -0.40 -15.08
N ALA A 221 8.89 -1.35 -14.89
CA ALA A 221 10.30 -1.16 -15.20
C ALA A 221 10.54 -0.87 -16.70
N ASP A 222 9.69 -1.41 -17.57
CA ASP A 222 9.70 -1.16 -19.01
C ASP A 222 8.30 -1.36 -19.63
N SER A 223 8.21 -1.19 -20.96
CA SER A 223 6.98 -1.33 -21.72
C SER A 223 6.47 -2.76 -21.90
N ASN A 224 7.17 -3.77 -21.41
CA ASN A 224 6.66 -5.15 -21.39
C ASN A 224 5.69 -5.36 -20.23
N GLU A 225 5.69 -4.48 -19.22
CA GLU A 225 4.78 -4.51 -18.07
C GLU A 225 4.88 -5.79 -17.21
N GLU A 226 6.08 -6.38 -17.14
CA GLU A 226 6.32 -7.67 -16.45
C GLU A 226 6.90 -7.51 -15.03
N GLN A 227 7.55 -6.38 -14.76
CA GLN A 227 8.20 -6.08 -13.49
C GLN A 227 7.81 -4.68 -13.02
N VAL A 228 7.43 -4.57 -11.75
CA VAL A 228 7.07 -3.31 -11.10
C VAL A 228 8.14 -2.96 -10.08
N ILE A 229 8.69 -1.76 -10.16
CA ILE A 229 9.45 -1.15 -9.06
C ILE A 229 8.45 -0.44 -8.16
N MET A 230 8.54 -0.72 -6.86
CA MET A 230 7.71 -0.12 -5.83
C MET A 230 8.60 0.48 -4.74
N GLY A 231 8.35 1.74 -4.40
CA GLY A 231 8.91 2.43 -3.25
C GLY A 231 7.84 2.77 -2.23
N PHE A 232 8.17 2.72 -0.94
CA PHE A 232 7.30 3.13 0.17
C PHE A 232 7.88 4.33 0.92
N GLU A 233 7.00 5.21 1.39
CA GLU A 233 7.29 6.18 2.45
C GLU A 233 6.74 5.67 3.79
N ASP A 234 7.61 5.53 4.80
CA ASP A 234 7.28 4.92 6.09
C ASP A 234 6.82 5.91 7.18
N LEU A 235 6.85 7.21 6.88
CA LEU A 235 6.47 8.27 7.82
C LEU A 235 5.14 8.92 7.44
N ASN A 236 4.38 9.32 8.45
CA ASN A 236 3.26 10.24 8.26
C ASN A 236 3.77 11.54 7.61
N ARG A 237 3.19 11.89 6.46
CA ARG A 237 3.70 12.92 5.55
C ARG A 237 3.21 14.33 5.92
N VAL A 238 2.22 14.43 6.81
CA VAL A 238 1.58 15.70 7.18
C VAL A 238 1.86 16.10 8.63
N ASN A 239 1.75 15.17 9.57
CA ASN A 239 1.89 15.41 10.99
C ASN A 239 3.08 14.63 11.57
N PRO A 240 4.25 15.27 11.70
CA PRO A 240 5.44 14.65 12.28
C PRO A 240 5.21 14.14 13.71
N SER A 241 4.26 14.73 14.45
CA SER A 241 3.97 14.30 15.83
C SER A 241 3.29 12.93 15.90
N SER A 242 2.77 12.43 14.77
CA SER A 242 2.26 11.06 14.67
C SER A 242 3.40 10.06 14.53
N ASN A 243 4.56 10.49 14.02
CA ASN A 243 5.72 9.62 13.82
C ASN A 243 6.50 9.42 15.11
N ASP A 244 7.09 8.23 15.26
CA ASP A 244 8.06 7.98 16.31
C ASP A 244 9.15 9.07 16.30
N TRP A 245 9.51 9.54 17.50
CA TRP A 245 10.48 10.62 17.72
C TRP A 245 10.18 11.97 17.02
N GLY A 246 8.99 12.17 16.45
CA GLY A 246 8.61 13.43 15.82
C GLY A 246 9.28 13.68 14.46
N ILE A 247 9.74 12.63 13.78
CA ILE A 247 10.50 12.72 12.53
C ILE A 247 9.60 13.20 11.39
N ARG A 248 10.15 14.05 10.52
CA ARG A 248 9.48 14.52 9.30
C ARG A 248 9.84 13.59 8.14
N SER A 249 8.84 13.19 7.37
CA SER A 249 9.03 12.63 6.03
C SER A 249 9.94 13.53 5.19
N ASP A 250 10.89 12.94 4.49
CA ASP A 250 11.74 13.58 3.49
C ASP A 250 11.28 13.30 2.04
N GLU A 251 10.18 12.54 1.90
CA GLU A 251 9.35 12.43 0.70
C GLU A 251 10.05 11.73 -0.46
N ASP A 252 11.05 10.90 -0.20
CA ASP A 252 11.84 10.21 -1.22
C ASP A 252 11.31 8.80 -1.58
N PHE A 253 10.39 8.25 -0.76
CA PHE A 253 9.70 6.98 -0.99
C PHE A 253 10.67 5.79 -1.15
N ASN A 254 11.83 5.89 -0.51
CA ASN A 254 12.85 4.86 -0.60
C ASN A 254 13.07 4.13 0.73
N ASP A 255 12.26 4.42 1.75
CA ASP A 255 12.26 3.75 3.06
C ASP A 255 12.20 2.23 2.92
N ALA A 256 11.47 1.76 1.90
CA ALA A 256 11.52 0.39 1.43
C ALA A 256 11.30 0.30 -0.08
N ILE A 257 12.20 -0.40 -0.79
CA ILE A 257 12.16 -0.55 -2.25
C ILE A 257 12.10 -2.03 -2.63
N PHE A 258 11.16 -2.37 -3.51
CA PHE A 258 10.92 -3.73 -3.98
C PHE A 258 10.73 -3.81 -5.49
N MET A 259 10.99 -5.00 -6.02
CA MET A 259 10.46 -5.44 -7.30
C MET A 259 9.27 -6.36 -7.05
N VAL A 260 8.14 -6.08 -7.68
CA VAL A 260 6.96 -6.97 -7.71
C VAL A 260 6.82 -7.54 -9.12
N TYR A 261 6.65 -8.86 -9.23
CA TYR A 261 6.48 -9.54 -10.51
C TYR A 261 5.60 -10.78 -10.37
N SER A 262 5.21 -11.36 -11.50
CA SER A 262 4.25 -12.47 -11.54
C SER A 262 4.70 -13.64 -12.41
N ASP A 263 4.04 -14.78 -12.26
CA ASP A 263 4.10 -15.92 -13.18
C ASP A 263 2.68 -16.41 -13.46
N PRO A 264 2.14 -16.25 -14.68
CA PRO A 264 2.78 -15.69 -15.89
C PRO A 264 3.20 -14.21 -15.76
N ALA A 265 4.29 -13.82 -16.42
CA ALA A 265 4.97 -12.53 -16.24
C ALA A 265 4.09 -11.30 -16.51
N ASP A 266 3.15 -11.40 -17.44
CA ASP A 266 2.25 -10.33 -17.85
C ASP A 266 0.94 -10.28 -17.04
N ALA A 267 0.85 -10.97 -15.89
CA ALA A 267 -0.39 -11.01 -15.11
C ALA A 267 -0.82 -9.64 -14.55
N PHE A 268 0.11 -8.70 -14.43
CA PHE A 268 -0.18 -7.31 -14.07
C PHE A 268 -0.39 -6.39 -15.28
N GLY A 269 -0.19 -6.88 -16.51
CA GLY A 269 -0.28 -6.09 -17.73
C GLY A 269 -1.61 -5.32 -17.83
N GLY A 270 -1.53 -4.04 -18.16
CA GLY A 270 -2.66 -3.13 -18.20
C GLY A 270 -3.07 -2.54 -16.84
N SER A 271 -2.34 -2.81 -15.75
CA SER A 271 -2.51 -2.07 -14.50
C SER A 271 -2.28 -0.57 -14.74
N ASN A 272 -3.12 0.28 -14.13
CA ASN A 272 -3.05 1.73 -14.31
C ASN A 272 -1.96 2.36 -13.42
N ILE A 273 -0.69 2.08 -13.74
CA ILE A 273 0.49 2.64 -13.08
C ILE A 273 1.42 3.30 -14.12
N ALA A 274 2.43 4.04 -13.65
CA ALA A 274 3.44 4.62 -14.53
C ALA A 274 4.31 3.54 -15.20
N THR A 275 4.95 3.87 -16.33
CA THR A 275 5.89 2.99 -17.04
C THR A 275 7.21 3.72 -17.34
N ALA A 276 8.33 3.03 -17.15
CA ALA A 276 9.66 3.56 -17.42
C ALA A 276 10.11 3.36 -18.88
N PRO A 277 10.99 4.25 -19.40
CA PRO A 277 11.25 5.57 -18.85
C PRO A 277 10.01 6.44 -19.00
N MET A 278 9.68 7.26 -18.00
CA MET A 278 8.49 8.09 -18.11
C MET A 278 8.59 9.03 -19.31
N PRO A 279 7.52 9.16 -20.12
CA PRO A 279 7.50 10.09 -21.23
C PRO A 279 7.83 11.51 -20.75
N PRO A 280 8.71 12.26 -21.45
CA PRO A 280 8.87 13.68 -21.19
C PRO A 280 7.52 14.39 -21.40
N MET A 281 6.89 14.82 -20.30
CA MET A 281 5.66 15.64 -20.20
C MET A 281 4.99 15.99 -21.54
N ALA A 282 4.15 15.08 -22.05
CA ALA A 282 3.20 15.39 -23.11
C ALA A 282 1.96 14.48 -23.02
N GLN A 283 0.91 15.01 -22.39
CA GLN A 283 -0.51 14.70 -22.66
C GLN A 283 -0.99 13.29 -22.27
N SER A 284 -1.27 13.10 -20.97
CA SER A 284 -2.00 11.96 -20.38
C SER A 284 -3.49 11.84 -20.80
N LEU A 285 -3.85 12.24 -22.02
CA LEU A 285 -5.23 12.14 -22.51
C LEU A 285 -5.54 10.83 -23.25
N VAL A 286 -4.58 9.92 -23.37
CA VAL A 286 -4.72 8.71 -24.21
C VAL A 286 -5.27 7.50 -23.43
N GLY A 287 -4.98 7.37 -22.14
CA GLY A 287 -5.41 6.22 -21.32
C GLY A 287 -6.93 6.10 -21.14
N LEU A 288 -7.65 7.24 -21.04
CA LEU A 288 -9.10 7.24 -20.81
C LEU A 288 -9.93 6.80 -22.04
N MET A 289 -9.39 6.82 -23.25
CA MET A 289 -10.19 6.53 -24.46
C MET A 289 -10.38 5.02 -24.72
N MET A 290 -9.56 4.14 -24.12
CA MET A 290 -9.63 2.71 -24.41
C MET A 290 -10.76 2.00 -23.65
N PHE A 291 -11.18 2.48 -22.48
CA PHE A 291 -12.27 1.87 -21.70
C PHE A 291 -13.68 2.40 -22.06
N ALA A 292 -13.81 3.65 -22.51
CA ALA A 292 -15.12 4.18 -22.93
C ALA A 292 -15.63 3.58 -24.26
N GLY A 293 -14.75 3.00 -25.08
CA GLY A 293 -15.09 2.44 -26.39
C GLY A 293 -15.87 1.11 -26.36
N LEU A 294 -15.80 0.35 -25.26
CA LEU A 294 -16.40 -0.98 -25.15
C LEU A 294 -17.85 -0.97 -24.62
N ILE A 295 -18.33 0.12 -24.04
CA ILE A 295 -19.68 0.18 -23.42
C ILE A 295 -20.77 0.74 -24.37
N VAL A 296 -20.43 1.34 -25.51
CA VAL A 296 -21.43 2.04 -26.36
C VAL A 296 -22.05 1.17 -27.48
N MET A 297 -21.57 -0.05 -27.74
CA MET A 297 -22.04 -0.84 -28.90
C MET A 297 -23.16 -1.87 -28.65
N ALA A 298 -23.94 -1.75 -27.57
CA ALA A 298 -25.05 -2.68 -27.28
C ALA A 298 -26.42 -2.02 -27.07
N ARG A 299 -26.78 -0.94 -27.78
CA ARG A 299 -28.19 -0.52 -27.92
C ARG A 299 -28.51 0.07 -29.29
N ARG A 300 -28.85 -0.79 -30.26
CA ARG A 300 -29.57 -0.37 -31.49
C ARG A 300 -30.99 -0.96 -31.54
N LYS A 301 -31.92 -0.10 -31.15
CA LYS A 301 -33.27 0.17 -31.71
C LYS A 301 -34.15 -1.03 -32.12
N SER A 302 -35.24 -1.20 -31.38
CA SER A 302 -36.53 -1.65 -31.92
C SER A 302 -37.50 -0.47 -31.86
N ALA A 303 -37.99 -0.02 -33.02
CA ALA A 303 -39.00 1.03 -33.14
C ALA A 303 -40.41 0.46 -32.92
N PRO A 304 -41.38 1.23 -32.38
CA PRO A 304 -42.77 0.80 -32.32
C PRO A 304 -43.45 1.01 -33.69
N SER A 305 -44.16 -0.01 -34.16
CA SER A 305 -45.05 0.05 -35.32
C SER A 305 -46.30 0.85 -35.00
N ASN A 306 -46.58 1.89 -35.80
CA ASN A 306 -47.88 2.53 -35.87
C ASN A 306 -48.89 1.56 -36.50
N GLU A 307 -50.01 1.29 -35.81
CA GLU A 307 -51.23 0.81 -36.47
C GLU A 307 -52.25 1.95 -36.63
N PRO A 308 -53.05 1.96 -37.72
CA PRO A 308 -53.93 3.05 -38.06
C PRO A 308 -55.33 2.91 -37.43
N MET A 309 -55.98 4.07 -37.29
CA MET A 309 -57.39 4.21 -36.94
C MET A 309 -58.32 3.34 -37.81
N LEU A 310 -59.32 2.72 -37.18
CA LEU A 310 -60.58 2.38 -37.84
C LEU A 310 -61.77 2.88 -37.00
N ALA A 311 -62.75 3.41 -37.72
CA ALA A 311 -63.91 4.16 -37.26
C ALA A 311 -65.03 3.31 -36.64
N ALA A 312 -65.73 3.88 -35.66
CA ALA A 312 -67.20 4.09 -35.61
C ALA A 312 -67.55 4.85 -34.32
#